data_AF-A0A9E4IUC8-F1
#
_entry.id   AF-A0A9E4IUC8-F1
#
_cell.length_a   1.000
_cell.length_b   1.000
_cell.length_c   1.000
_cell.angle_alpha   90.00
_cell.angle_beta   90.00
_cell.angle_gamma   90.00
#
_symmetry.space_group_name_H-M   'P 1'
#
loop_
_entity.id
_entity.type
_entity.pdbx_description
1 polymer ?
#
loop_
_entity_poly.entity_id
_entity_poly.type
_entity_poly.pdbx_seq_one_letter_code
_entity_poly.pdbx_strand_id
1 'polypeptide(L)'
;TSYVHDEVTTDKRQPTVNADGLVYGVSITQDTLVVTDTARHESIEIPIPLREPAEMVPSMFPTAPGFEPSPYWGDEIIFDAPANPHNPMMDARGRVWLTSTIRRRNNPDWCKEGSAHP
;
A
#
# COMPACT_ATOMS: atom_id res chain seq x y z
N THR A 1 -11.54 -0.01 9.47
CA THR A 1 -11.88 0.75 8.25
C THR A 1 -10.85 0.43 7.17
N SER A 2 -10.79 -0.83 6.74
CA SER A 2 -9.85 -1.23 5.68
C SER A 2 -10.38 -0.78 4.32
N TYR A 3 -9.50 -0.24 3.48
CA TYR A 3 -9.81 0.07 2.09
C TYR A 3 -8.85 -0.69 1.18
N VAL A 4 -9.27 -1.89 0.77
CA VAL A 4 -8.58 -2.69 -0.24
C VAL A 4 -9.03 -2.18 -1.61
N HIS A 5 -8.10 -1.63 -2.38
CA HIS A 5 -8.42 -0.86 -3.59
C HIS A 5 -7.77 -1.41 -4.87
N ASP A 6 -6.62 -2.08 -4.72
CA ASP A 6 -5.90 -2.74 -5.80
C ASP A 6 -5.68 -4.22 -5.45
N GLU A 7 -5.78 -5.10 -6.45
CA GLU A 7 -5.61 -6.53 -6.29
C GLU A 7 -4.99 -7.23 -7.51
N VAL A 8 -4.36 -8.38 -7.25
CA VAL A 8 -3.90 -9.32 -8.27
C VAL A 8 -4.29 -10.74 -7.93
N THR A 9 -4.76 -11.46 -8.95
CA THR A 9 -5.18 -12.87 -8.83
C THR A 9 -4.28 -13.82 -9.58
N THR A 10 -3.54 -13.37 -10.60
CA THR A 10 -2.67 -14.24 -11.43
C THR A 10 -1.68 -13.40 -12.26
N ASP A 11 -0.72 -14.05 -12.93
CA ASP A 11 0.12 -13.37 -13.92
C ASP A 11 -0.71 -13.04 -15.17
N LYS A 12 -0.74 -11.76 -15.55
CA LYS A 12 -1.45 -11.27 -16.74
C LYS A 12 -1.02 -11.93 -18.05
N ARG A 13 0.18 -12.52 -18.12
CA ARG A 13 0.75 -13.18 -19.30
C ARG A 13 0.36 -14.65 -19.38
N GLN A 14 0.05 -15.27 -18.25
CA GLN A 14 -0.31 -16.68 -18.13
C GLN A 14 -1.31 -16.86 -16.99
N PRO A 15 -2.63 -16.81 -17.27
CA PRO A 15 -3.65 -16.73 -16.23
C PRO A 15 -3.76 -18.01 -15.38
N THR A 16 -3.13 -19.11 -15.80
CA THR A 16 -3.10 -20.38 -15.06
C THR A 16 -2.03 -20.45 -13.97
N VAL A 17 -1.16 -19.44 -13.83
CA VAL A 17 -0.06 -19.46 -12.83
C VAL A 17 -0.59 -19.58 -11.40
N ASN A 18 -1.75 -18.98 -11.11
CA ASN A 18 -2.40 -19.02 -9.79
C ASN A 18 -3.86 -19.48 -9.91
N ALA A 19 -4.11 -20.50 -10.73
CA ALA A 19 -5.45 -21.11 -10.84
C ALA A 19 -5.92 -21.61 -9.46
N ASP A 20 -7.15 -21.23 -9.08
CA ASP A 20 -7.76 -21.52 -7.76
C ASP A 20 -6.90 -21.08 -6.55
N GLY A 21 -5.95 -20.17 -6.77
CA GLY A 21 -5.05 -19.67 -5.74
C GLY A 21 -5.62 -18.51 -4.94
N LEU A 22 -4.79 -17.98 -4.05
CA LEU A 22 -5.14 -16.85 -3.19
C LEU A 22 -5.26 -15.55 -3.99
N VAL A 23 -6.09 -14.63 -3.51
CA VAL A 23 -6.19 -13.26 -4.03
C VAL A 23 -5.30 -12.36 -3.18
N TYR A 24 -4.53 -11.49 -3.83
CA TYR A 24 -3.58 -10.61 -3.16
C TYR A 24 -3.99 -9.15 -3.40
N GLY A 25 -4.53 -8.51 -2.38
CA GLY A 25 -4.91 -7.10 -2.39
C GLY A 25 -4.02 -6.25 -1.48
N VAL A 26 -4.14 -4.93 -1.58
CA VAL A 26 -3.44 -4.01 -0.68
C VAL A 26 -4.43 -3.05 -0.02
N SER A 27 -4.35 -2.95 1.30
CA SER A 27 -5.11 -1.96 2.06
C SER A 27 -4.33 -0.66 2.14
N ILE A 28 -4.82 0.38 1.47
CA ILE A 28 -4.16 1.70 1.46
C ILE A 28 -4.29 2.41 2.81
N THR A 29 -5.33 2.10 3.59
CA THR A 29 -5.61 2.75 4.87
C THR A 29 -5.00 2.03 6.09
N GLN A 30 -4.42 0.84 5.89
CA GLN A 30 -3.87 0.02 6.98
C GLN A 30 -2.41 -0.42 6.76
N ASP A 31 -1.79 -0.08 5.62
CA ASP A 31 -0.43 -0.51 5.27
C ASP A 31 -0.23 -2.02 5.29
N THR A 32 -1.22 -2.78 4.82
CA THR A 32 -1.17 -4.24 4.79
C THR A 32 -1.33 -4.81 3.38
N LEU A 33 -0.62 -5.91 3.12
CA LEU A 33 -0.96 -6.85 2.06
C LEU A 33 -2.08 -7.74 2.60
N VAL A 34 -3.23 -7.71 1.94
CA VAL A 34 -4.39 -8.53 2.27
C VAL A 34 -4.35 -9.78 1.39
N VAL A 35 -4.31 -10.95 2.02
CA VAL A 35 -4.31 -12.23 1.31
C VAL A 35 -5.62 -12.94 1.62
N THR A 36 -6.43 -13.16 0.59
CA THR A 36 -7.78 -13.74 0.72
C THR A 36 -7.82 -15.13 0.11
N ASP A 37 -8.25 -16.10 0.91
CA ASP A 37 -8.64 -17.43 0.46
C ASP A 37 -10.15 -17.45 0.22
N THR A 38 -10.55 -17.41 -1.05
CA THR A 38 -11.96 -17.39 -1.44
C THR A 38 -12.65 -18.74 -1.23
N ALA A 39 -11.92 -19.85 -1.18
CA ALA A 39 -12.49 -21.17 -0.94
C ALA A 39 -12.80 -21.38 0.55
N ARG A 40 -11.97 -20.80 1.43
CA ARG A 40 -12.15 -20.84 2.89
C ARG A 40 -12.99 -19.66 3.42
N HIS A 41 -13.20 -18.62 2.62
CA HIS A 41 -13.82 -17.36 3.05
C HIS A 41 -13.04 -16.68 4.18
N GLU A 42 -11.71 -16.77 4.12
CA GLU A 42 -10.81 -16.24 5.13
C GLU A 42 -9.83 -15.25 4.51
N SER A 43 -9.37 -14.29 5.31
CA SER A 43 -8.33 -13.34 4.90
C SER A 43 -7.33 -13.14 6.02
N ILE A 44 -6.07 -12.95 5.64
CA ILE A 44 -5.00 -12.52 6.54
C ILE A 44 -4.44 -11.20 6.06
N GLU A 45 -3.92 -10.41 7.01
CA GLU A 45 -3.24 -9.16 6.71
C GLU A 45 -1.77 -9.27 7.11
N ILE A 46 -0.89 -8.88 6.19
CA ILE A 46 0.55 -8.90 6.40
C ILE A 46 1.02 -7.43 6.39
N PRO A 47 1.57 -6.92 7.50
CA PRO A 47 2.10 -5.56 7.57
C PRO A 47 3.20 -5.33 6.54
N ILE A 48 3.12 -4.23 5.81
CA ILE A 48 4.13 -3.82 4.83
C ILE A 48 5.20 -3.00 5.57
N PRO A 49 6.48 -3.42 5.52
CA PRO A 49 7.51 -2.80 6.32
C PRO A 49 7.95 -1.45 5.73
N LEU A 50 8.25 -0.52 6.62
CA LEU A 50 9.04 0.67 6.33
C LEU A 50 10.52 0.41 6.62
N ARG A 51 11.41 1.18 5.98
CA ARG A 51 12.85 1.20 6.28
C ARG A 51 13.19 2.20 7.40
N GLU A 52 12.34 3.19 7.61
CA GLU A 52 12.46 4.20 8.67
C GLU A 52 11.31 4.05 9.68
N PRO A 53 11.44 4.62 10.90
CA PRO A 53 10.32 4.70 11.84
C PRO A 53 9.09 5.35 11.19
N ALA A 54 7.90 4.82 11.48
CA ALA A 54 6.65 5.25 10.86
C ALA A 54 6.39 6.75 11.05
N GLU A 55 6.75 7.29 12.21
CA GLU A 55 6.57 8.70 12.57
C GLU A 55 7.42 9.65 11.70
N MET A 56 8.44 9.13 11.01
CA MET A 56 9.26 9.91 10.07
C MET A 56 8.70 9.91 8.65
N VAL A 57 7.81 8.97 8.32
CA VAL A 57 7.28 8.78 6.97
C VAL A 57 5.90 9.44 6.91
N PRO A 58 5.68 10.46 6.08
CA PRO A 58 4.37 11.09 5.98
C PRO A 58 3.32 10.14 5.41
N SER A 59 2.17 10.04 6.09
CA SER A 59 0.95 9.43 5.56
C SER A 59 0.45 10.15 4.30
N MET A 60 -0.21 9.41 3.41
CA MET A 60 -0.96 10.01 2.31
C MET A 60 -2.25 10.71 2.82
N PHE A 61 -2.78 10.26 3.95
CA PHE A 61 -3.98 10.81 4.57
C PHE A 61 -3.64 11.99 5.50
N PRO A 62 -4.56 12.95 5.69
CA PRO A 62 -4.39 13.99 6.70
C PRO A 62 -4.27 13.38 8.10
N THR A 63 -3.15 13.68 8.78
CA THR A 63 -2.89 13.28 10.17
C THR A 63 -2.93 14.47 11.14
N ALA A 64 -3.42 15.63 10.66
CA ALA A 64 -3.65 16.83 11.45
C ALA A 64 -4.99 17.48 11.04
N PRO A 65 -5.63 18.26 11.94
CA PRO A 65 -6.89 18.94 11.64
C PRO A 65 -6.80 19.94 10.49
N GLY A 66 -7.96 20.33 9.94
CA GLY A 66 -8.07 21.32 8.85
C GLY A 66 -8.41 20.73 7.48
N PHE A 67 -8.82 19.47 7.44
CA PHE A 67 -9.49 18.86 6.29
C PHE A 67 -11.01 19.06 6.39
N GLU A 68 -11.72 18.89 5.27
CA GLU A 68 -13.18 18.95 5.24
C GLU A 68 -13.81 17.76 5.99
N PRO A 69 -14.81 17.98 6.86
CA PRO A 69 -15.37 16.91 7.68
C PRO A 69 -15.95 15.75 6.87
N SER A 70 -15.69 14.53 7.33
CA SER A 70 -16.33 13.33 6.80
C SER A 70 -17.83 13.28 7.15
N PRO A 71 -18.71 12.83 6.24
CA PRO A 71 -20.12 12.58 6.56
C PRO A 71 -20.35 11.54 7.67
N TYR A 72 -19.37 10.67 7.94
CA TYR A 72 -19.49 9.57 8.91
C TYR A 72 -18.68 9.81 10.17
N TRP A 73 -17.50 10.41 10.05
CA TRP A 73 -16.54 10.59 11.15
C TRP A 73 -16.30 12.06 11.54
N GLY A 74 -16.93 13.02 10.86
CA GLY A 74 -16.68 14.44 11.09
C GLY A 74 -15.19 14.77 10.92
N ASP A 75 -14.62 15.45 11.91
CA ASP A 75 -13.21 15.85 11.94
C ASP A 75 -12.27 14.79 12.55
N GLU A 76 -12.75 13.57 12.80
CA GLU A 76 -11.93 12.50 13.37
C GLU A 76 -10.88 12.01 12.35
N ILE A 77 -9.61 12.01 12.77
CA ILE A 77 -8.50 11.42 12.02
C ILE A 77 -8.51 9.91 12.25
N ILE A 78 -8.94 9.15 11.24
CA ILE A 78 -9.10 7.69 11.32
C ILE A 78 -8.04 6.91 10.54
N PHE A 79 -7.18 7.58 9.79
CA PHE A 79 -6.17 6.96 8.93
C PHE A 79 -4.79 7.56 9.18
N ASP A 80 -3.82 6.68 9.40
CA ASP A 80 -2.40 6.98 9.40
C ASP A 80 -1.68 5.80 8.74
N ALA A 81 -1.37 5.96 7.44
CA ALA A 81 -0.92 4.88 6.56
C ALA A 81 0.26 5.36 5.70
N PRO A 82 1.47 5.44 6.27
CA PRO A 82 2.68 5.89 5.58
C PRO A 82 3.19 4.98 4.46
N ALA A 83 2.94 3.66 4.48
CA ALA A 83 3.46 2.76 3.46
C ALA A 83 2.74 2.94 2.12
N ASN A 84 1.47 3.33 2.13
CA ASN A 84 0.70 3.72 0.95
C ASN A 84 0.84 2.72 -0.22
N PRO A 85 0.56 1.43 0.00
CA PRO A 85 0.85 0.36 -0.96
C PRO A 85 -0.06 0.41 -2.18
N HIS A 86 0.47 0.11 -3.37
CA HIS A 86 -0.28 0.11 -4.63
C HIS A 86 0.23 -0.93 -5.63
N ASN A 87 -0.61 -1.21 -6.64
CA ASN A 87 -0.34 -1.98 -7.85
C ASN A 87 0.41 -3.29 -7.58
N PRO A 88 -0.21 -4.21 -6.79
CA PRO A 88 0.27 -5.58 -6.67
C PRO A 88 0.22 -6.26 -8.05
N MET A 89 1.27 -7.01 -8.38
CA MET A 89 1.46 -7.70 -9.64
C MET A 89 2.05 -9.08 -9.39
N MET A 90 1.65 -10.06 -10.20
CA MET A 90 2.18 -11.42 -10.11
C MET A 90 3.10 -11.73 -11.28
N ASP A 91 4.23 -12.37 -11.01
CA ASP A 91 5.13 -12.85 -12.05
C ASP A 91 4.92 -14.34 -12.41
N ALA A 92 5.66 -14.81 -13.43
CA ALA A 92 5.50 -16.15 -13.99
C ALA A 92 5.91 -17.29 -13.03
N ARG A 93 6.43 -16.95 -11.84
CA ARG A 93 6.75 -17.90 -10.77
C ARG A 93 5.74 -17.83 -9.62
N GLY A 94 4.64 -17.09 -9.77
CA GLY A 94 3.63 -16.88 -8.73
C GLY A 94 4.09 -15.94 -7.61
N ARG A 95 5.17 -15.15 -7.81
CA ARG A 95 5.61 -14.19 -6.80
C ARG A 95 4.82 -12.90 -6.94
N VAL A 96 4.42 -12.34 -5.80
CA VAL A 96 3.71 -11.05 -5.73
C VAL A 96 4.70 -9.91 -5.51
N TRP A 97 4.54 -8.86 -6.30
CA TRP A 97 5.33 -7.63 -6.28
C TRP A 97 4.38 -6.46 -6.09
N LEU A 98 4.71 -5.51 -5.22
CA LEU A 98 3.90 -4.31 -5.02
C LEU A 98 4.81 -3.11 -4.83
N THR A 99 4.25 -1.91 -5.02
CA THR A 99 4.97 -0.66 -4.73
C THR A 99 4.50 -0.10 -3.40
N SER A 100 5.43 0.40 -2.59
CA SER A 100 5.12 1.10 -1.35
C SER A 100 6.16 2.18 -1.07
N THR A 101 5.75 3.17 -0.31
CA THR A 101 6.67 4.11 0.34
C THR A 101 7.39 3.37 1.46
N ILE A 102 8.71 3.54 1.55
CA ILE A 102 9.53 2.87 2.58
C ILE A 102 10.29 3.84 3.49
N ARG A 103 10.29 5.15 3.17
CA ARG A 103 11.09 6.17 3.88
C ARG A 103 10.54 7.57 3.63
N ARG A 104 11.01 8.55 4.40
CA ARG A 104 10.69 9.96 4.20
C ARG A 104 11.17 10.49 2.85
N ARG A 105 10.52 11.55 2.36
CA ARG A 105 10.86 12.25 1.10
C ARG A 105 12.09 13.17 1.22
N ASN A 106 13.17 12.67 1.84
CA ASN A 106 14.43 13.39 1.99
C ASN A 106 15.45 12.94 0.94
N ASN A 107 15.25 13.38 -0.30
CA ASN A 107 16.23 13.13 -1.35
C ASN A 107 17.53 13.91 -1.04
N PRO A 108 18.70 13.40 -1.45
CA PRO A 108 19.96 14.13 -1.31
C PRO A 108 19.90 15.50 -1.97
N ASP A 109 20.65 16.48 -1.46
CA ASP A 109 20.62 17.85 -1.99
C ASP A 109 21.01 17.95 -3.46
N TRP A 110 21.92 17.10 -3.92
CA TRP A 110 22.30 17.03 -5.32
C TRP A 110 21.18 16.55 -6.24
N CYS A 111 20.10 15.95 -5.72
CA CYS A 111 18.96 15.45 -6.50
C CYS A 111 17.76 16.43 -6.46
N LYS A 112 17.89 17.56 -5.76
CA LYS A 112 16.83 18.57 -5.67
C LYS A 112 16.90 19.57 -6.81
N GLU A 113 15.77 20.20 -7.09
CA GLU A 113 15.70 21.35 -7.99
C GLU A 113 16.69 22.45 -7.56
N GLY A 114 17.38 23.05 -8.53
CA GLY A 114 18.44 24.05 -8.28
C GLY A 114 19.82 23.47 -7.99
N SER A 115 19.98 22.14 -7.96
CA SER A 115 21.30 21.50 -7.91
C SER A 115 22.04 21.56 -9.24
N ALA A 116 23.35 21.29 -9.22
CA ALA A 116 24.19 21.18 -10.42
C ALA A 116 24.17 19.77 -11.05
N HIS A 117 23.29 18.87 -10.59
CA HIS A 117 23.16 17.54 -11.19
C HIS A 117 22.42 17.67 -12.53
N PRO A 118 22.96 17.09 -13.62
CA PRO A 118 22.34 17.16 -14.93
C PRO A 118 20.99 16.43 -15.00
#